data_AF-A0A978T4A7-F1
#
_entry.id   AF-A0A978T4A7-F1
#
_cell.length_a   1.000
_cell.length_b   1.000
_cell.length_c   1.000
_cell.angle_alpha   90.00
_cell.angle_beta   90.00
_cell.angle_gamma   90.00
#
_symmetry.space_group_name_H-M   'P 1'
#
loop_
_entity.id
_entity.type
_entity.pdbx_description
1 polymer ?
#
loop_
_entity_poly.entity_id
_entity_poly.type
_entity_poly.pdbx_seq_one_letter_code
_entity_poly.pdbx_strand_id
1 'polypeptide(L)'
;MNAFELKFAPDSTIDEAKIIIGGDFKKEARKLVASLSNDTSRQRGFLNLITKTIFLEWLRAVSDLNCQKYSPKELDLDLTIWEFVNGSSVSFGNQKIVLIPGENEDKTSVTIPQEWLMIPQWVGSYYVAADVNLEEDYIEFWGYTTYEEIQSHGEVDRINHYVHLDFGHWKTDINLMVLEAEYGLENIPNVSFVAPLSLAEKERLLSQAEKSLFPRLSLNFFEWLTLVADENFRRRLLASRKTVNLRDWLEKHWDLTLARGWQNLEEFIRKYLQPCPRMAISFRYFNPEEAVGNLLKEDLNNIGYDLLSNLYNYLLNNPLDYEKPGEENRKTQLVSKLAELVDKTDNEDKCWQAALCLNLLDSSHPLSPLGLGKIIPFESLDFSCAILVYIMAKNQDKVNTFIRILPMETDSLPPGFAMEIIEENGSIFRRVEAGLYDRIIQYKFWGNPGEYFGVRLQIGEEIKEEKFVI
;
A
#
# COMPACT_ATOMS: atom_id res chain seq x y z
N MET A 1 0.46 -17.39 10.58
CA MET A 1 -0.19 -18.61 10.07
C MET A 1 -0.35 -19.59 11.21
N ASN A 2 -1.54 -20.17 11.36
CA ASN A 2 -1.69 -21.38 12.17
C ASN A 2 -0.82 -22.50 11.58
N ALA A 3 -0.42 -23.48 12.39
CA ALA A 3 0.41 -24.59 11.91
C ALA A 3 -0.35 -25.39 10.83
N PHE A 4 0.15 -25.36 9.59
CA PHE A 4 -0.29 -26.30 8.55
C PHE A 4 0.31 -27.66 8.86
N GLU A 5 -0.51 -28.71 8.81
CA GLU A 5 -0.08 -30.09 9.06
C GLU A 5 -0.18 -30.88 7.76
N LEU A 6 0.94 -31.49 7.35
CA LEU A 6 1.01 -32.25 6.10
C LEU A 6 0.05 -33.45 6.13
N LYS A 7 -0.75 -33.58 5.08
CA LYS A 7 -1.59 -34.75 4.83
C LYS A 7 -1.32 -35.27 3.43
N PHE A 8 -0.77 -36.47 3.34
CA PHE A 8 -0.55 -37.17 2.09
C PHE A 8 -1.85 -37.79 1.58
N ALA A 9 -1.98 -37.97 0.26
CA ALA A 9 -3.12 -38.67 -0.32
C ALA A 9 -3.12 -40.16 0.14
N PRO A 10 -4.30 -40.81 0.24
CA PRO A 10 -4.41 -42.19 0.78
C PRO A 10 -3.55 -43.23 0.06
N ASP A 11 -3.22 -42.95 -1.21
CA ASP A 11 -2.47 -43.84 -2.09
C ASP A 11 -1.05 -43.32 -2.41
N SER A 12 -0.62 -42.19 -1.84
CA SER A 12 0.72 -41.62 -2.09
C SER A 12 1.70 -41.99 -0.98
N THR A 13 2.88 -42.48 -1.35
CA THR A 13 4.04 -42.53 -0.43
C THR A 13 4.59 -41.11 -0.21
N ILE A 14 5.40 -40.91 0.83
CA ILE A 14 6.18 -39.66 1.01
C ILE A 14 6.97 -39.30 -0.26
N ASP A 15 7.28 -40.30 -1.10
CA ASP A 15 8.06 -40.18 -2.33
C ASP A 15 7.26 -39.63 -3.53
N GLU A 16 5.92 -39.67 -3.51
CA GLU A 16 5.09 -39.25 -4.66
C GLU A 16 4.67 -37.76 -4.63
N ALA A 17 5.09 -37.01 -3.60
CA ALA A 17 4.94 -35.55 -3.50
C ALA A 17 3.54 -34.97 -3.79
N LYS A 18 2.48 -35.81 -3.70
CA LYS A 18 1.07 -35.42 -3.81
C LYS A 18 0.49 -35.17 -2.41
N ILE A 19 0.17 -33.92 -2.12
CA ILE A 19 -0.21 -33.45 -0.77
C ILE A 19 -1.60 -32.80 -0.83
N ILE A 20 -2.46 -33.17 0.12
CA ILE A 20 -3.83 -32.66 0.22
C ILE A 20 -3.83 -31.23 0.75
N ILE A 21 -4.61 -30.36 0.11
CA ILE A 21 -4.83 -28.98 0.50
C ILE A 21 -6.07 -28.89 1.40
N GLY A 22 -5.85 -28.65 2.70
CA GLY A 22 -6.93 -28.51 3.67
C GLY A 22 -7.88 -27.34 3.38
N GLY A 23 -9.20 -27.56 3.52
CA GLY A 23 -10.21 -26.52 3.26
C GLY A 23 -10.07 -25.25 4.11
N ASP A 24 -9.68 -25.38 5.38
CA ASP A 24 -9.45 -24.23 6.26
C ASP A 24 -8.17 -23.46 5.87
N PHE A 25 -7.14 -24.19 5.44
CA PHE A 25 -5.91 -23.59 4.91
C PHE A 25 -6.19 -22.77 3.65
N LYS A 26 -7.01 -23.27 2.72
CA LYS A 26 -7.46 -22.47 1.54
C LYS A 26 -8.15 -21.17 1.96
N LYS A 27 -9.03 -21.22 2.96
CA LYS A 27 -9.72 -20.02 3.45
C LYS A 27 -8.76 -19.01 4.07
N GLU A 28 -7.80 -19.46 4.87
CA GLU A 28 -6.77 -18.60 5.45
C GLU A 28 -5.88 -17.99 4.36
N ALA A 29 -5.38 -18.81 3.43
CA ALA A 29 -4.55 -18.36 2.32
C ALA A 29 -5.27 -17.30 1.46
N ARG A 30 -6.56 -17.49 1.15
CA ARG A 30 -7.37 -16.49 0.42
C ARG A 30 -7.48 -15.16 1.16
N LYS A 31 -7.61 -15.16 2.49
CA LYS A 31 -7.64 -13.94 3.30
C LYS A 31 -6.32 -13.19 3.23
N LEU A 32 -5.19 -13.91 3.30
CA LEU A 32 -3.85 -13.31 3.28
C LEU A 32 -3.54 -12.62 1.95
N VAL A 33 -3.96 -13.21 0.83
CA VAL A 33 -3.74 -12.62 -0.50
C VAL A 33 -4.84 -11.65 -0.94
N ALA A 34 -5.90 -11.49 -0.15
CA ALA A 34 -7.03 -10.60 -0.46
C ALA A 34 -6.58 -9.14 -0.68
N SER A 35 -5.42 -8.77 -0.13
CA SER A 35 -4.84 -7.45 -0.30
C SER A 35 -4.26 -7.20 -1.70
N LEU A 36 -4.13 -8.20 -2.57
CA LEU A 36 -3.65 -8.02 -3.95
C LEU A 36 -4.72 -7.34 -4.83
N SER A 37 -4.27 -6.59 -5.86
CA SER A 37 -5.10 -5.53 -6.45
C SER A 37 -6.31 -6.03 -7.25
N ASN A 38 -6.19 -7.19 -7.91
CA ASN A 38 -7.20 -7.74 -8.82
C ASN A 38 -7.28 -9.27 -8.71
N ASP A 39 -8.30 -9.87 -9.31
CA ASP A 39 -8.55 -11.32 -9.21
C ASP A 39 -7.40 -12.17 -9.77
N THR A 40 -6.78 -11.75 -10.87
CA THR A 40 -5.63 -12.45 -11.44
C THR A 40 -4.44 -12.44 -10.48
N SER A 41 -4.15 -11.29 -9.87
CA SER A 41 -3.09 -11.17 -8.85
C SER A 41 -3.44 -11.98 -7.60
N ARG A 42 -4.70 -11.96 -7.15
CA ARG A 42 -5.18 -12.77 -6.00
C ARG A 42 -5.05 -14.26 -6.24
N GLN A 43 -5.47 -14.76 -7.41
CA GLN A 43 -5.33 -16.17 -7.78
C GLN A 43 -3.85 -16.58 -7.86
N ARG A 44 -3.03 -15.77 -8.53
CA ARG A 44 -1.59 -16.01 -8.60
C ARG A 44 -0.94 -16.05 -7.22
N GLY A 45 -1.23 -15.06 -6.37
CA GLY A 45 -0.74 -15.03 -5.00
C GLY A 45 -1.22 -16.24 -4.19
N PHE A 46 -2.47 -16.66 -4.39
CA PHE A 46 -3.02 -17.84 -3.73
C PHE A 46 -2.27 -19.12 -4.10
N LEU A 47 -2.05 -19.38 -5.38
CA LEU A 47 -1.29 -20.53 -5.85
C LEU A 47 0.13 -20.53 -5.28
N ASN A 48 0.84 -19.40 -5.40
CA ASN A 48 2.20 -19.27 -4.87
C ASN A 48 2.28 -19.45 -3.36
N LEU A 49 1.30 -18.91 -2.61
CA LEU A 49 1.24 -19.05 -1.17
C LEU A 49 1.07 -20.50 -0.74
N ILE A 50 0.14 -21.22 -1.38
CA ILE A 50 -0.12 -22.64 -1.09
C ILE A 50 1.14 -23.44 -1.42
N THR A 51 1.67 -23.29 -2.62
CA THR A 51 2.85 -24.02 -3.09
C THR A 51 4.05 -23.77 -2.19
N LYS A 52 4.36 -22.51 -1.87
CA LYS A 52 5.50 -22.17 -1.00
C LYS A 52 5.32 -22.72 0.41
N THR A 53 4.13 -22.60 1.00
CA THR A 53 3.88 -23.07 2.36
C THR A 53 3.98 -24.60 2.43
N ILE A 54 3.33 -25.31 1.52
CA ILE A 54 3.37 -26.77 1.48
C ILE A 54 4.78 -27.28 1.18
N PHE A 55 5.48 -26.67 0.23
CA PHE A 55 6.86 -27.03 -0.10
C PHE A 55 7.80 -26.85 1.10
N LEU A 56 7.68 -25.74 1.84
CA LEU A 56 8.50 -25.50 3.03
C LEU A 56 8.24 -26.54 4.13
N GLU A 57 6.99 -26.93 4.36
CA GLU A 57 6.68 -27.98 5.33
C GLU A 57 7.14 -29.37 4.84
N TRP A 58 7.00 -29.66 3.54
CA TRP A 58 7.55 -30.88 2.94
C TRP A 58 9.08 -30.94 3.09
N LEU A 59 9.78 -29.86 2.74
CA LEU A 59 11.23 -29.76 2.82
C LEU A 59 11.76 -30.01 4.24
N ARG A 60 11.00 -29.59 5.26
CA ARG A 60 11.31 -29.86 6.68
C ARG A 60 11.09 -31.29 7.11
N ALA A 61 10.15 -31.98 6.48
CA ALA A 61 9.89 -33.37 6.78
C ALA A 61 10.99 -34.28 6.19
N VAL A 62 11.62 -33.86 5.09
CA VAL A 62 12.61 -34.66 4.37
C VAL A 62 14.07 -34.24 4.60
N SER A 63 14.33 -33.05 5.13
CA SER A 63 15.68 -32.54 5.42
C SER A 63 15.89 -32.25 6.90
N ASP A 64 17.07 -32.61 7.41
CA ASP A 64 17.54 -32.27 8.75
C ASP A 64 18.02 -30.80 8.85
N LEU A 65 18.14 -30.09 7.72
CA LEU A 65 18.54 -28.68 7.71
C LEU A 65 17.42 -27.81 8.30
N ASN A 66 17.82 -26.86 9.14
CA ASN A 66 16.92 -25.97 9.85
C ASN A 66 16.22 -24.99 8.89
N CYS A 67 15.16 -25.45 8.21
CA CYS A 67 14.35 -24.65 7.33
C CYS A 67 13.49 -23.69 8.16
N GLN A 68 13.62 -22.39 7.93
CA GLN A 68 12.87 -21.38 8.67
C GLN A 68 11.36 -21.49 8.43
N LYS A 69 10.56 -21.12 9.44
CA LYS A 69 9.09 -21.07 9.30
C LYS A 69 8.78 -19.93 8.38
N TYR A 70 7.81 -20.15 7.48
CA TYR A 70 7.33 -19.08 6.63
C TYR A 70 6.75 -17.96 7.50
N SER A 71 7.47 -16.83 7.51
CA SER A 71 7.20 -15.74 8.43
C SER A 71 6.26 -14.69 7.81
N PRO A 72 5.51 -13.93 8.63
CA PRO A 72 4.69 -12.83 8.11
C PRO A 72 5.49 -11.80 7.29
N LYS A 73 6.74 -11.54 7.67
CA LYS A 73 7.61 -10.61 6.95
C LYS A 73 7.96 -11.10 5.55
N GLU A 74 8.22 -12.40 5.39
CA GLU A 74 8.46 -13.00 4.07
C GLU A 74 7.19 -12.98 3.22
N LEU A 75 6.01 -13.18 3.82
CA LEU A 75 4.75 -13.04 3.12
C LEU A 75 4.55 -11.62 2.57
N ASP A 76 4.83 -10.56 3.35
CA ASP A 76 4.72 -9.19 2.86
C ASP A 76 5.64 -8.90 1.66
N LEU A 77 6.85 -9.48 1.69
CA LEU A 77 7.80 -9.41 0.58
C LEU A 77 7.27 -10.16 -0.64
N ASP A 78 6.79 -11.38 -0.45
CA ASP A 78 6.28 -12.24 -1.53
C ASP A 78 5.03 -11.65 -2.19
N LEU A 79 4.10 -11.06 -1.43
CA LEU A 79 2.92 -10.38 -1.97
C LEU A 79 3.28 -9.29 -2.99
N THR A 80 4.41 -8.59 -2.78
CA THR A 80 4.89 -7.57 -3.72
C THR A 80 5.38 -8.17 -5.04
N ILE A 81 5.88 -9.41 -5.01
CA ILE A 81 6.29 -10.16 -6.21
C ILE A 81 5.05 -10.75 -6.89
N TRP A 82 4.20 -11.43 -6.12
CA TRP A 82 3.01 -12.13 -6.61
C TRP A 82 1.93 -11.23 -7.19
N GLU A 83 1.95 -9.92 -6.87
CA GLU A 83 1.16 -8.93 -7.57
C GLU A 83 1.47 -8.87 -9.06
N PHE A 84 2.69 -9.22 -9.49
CA PHE A 84 3.12 -9.07 -10.88
C PHE A 84 3.70 -10.32 -11.54
N VAL A 85 4.33 -11.22 -10.77
CA VAL A 85 5.11 -12.35 -11.30
C VAL A 85 4.66 -13.63 -10.62
N ASN A 86 4.47 -14.69 -11.40
CA ASN A 86 4.18 -16.03 -10.87
C ASN A 86 5.48 -16.68 -10.39
N GLY A 87 5.45 -17.38 -9.27
CA GLY A 87 6.60 -18.08 -8.71
C GLY A 87 7.05 -17.52 -7.37
N SER A 88 7.91 -18.29 -6.71
CA SER A 88 8.46 -17.96 -5.39
C SER A 88 9.85 -18.51 -5.21
N SER A 89 10.74 -17.77 -4.55
CA SER A 89 12.01 -18.31 -4.10
C SER A 89 11.97 -18.79 -2.64
N VAL A 90 12.71 -19.87 -2.38
CA VAL A 90 13.03 -20.41 -1.07
C VAL A 90 14.54 -20.55 -0.96
N SER A 91 15.11 -20.07 0.14
CA SER A 91 16.53 -20.29 0.45
C SER A 91 16.69 -21.61 1.19
N PHE A 92 17.64 -22.44 0.76
CA PHE A 92 17.94 -23.73 1.36
C PHE A 92 19.45 -23.96 1.40
N GLY A 93 20.04 -23.89 2.60
CA GLY A 93 21.50 -23.85 2.74
C GLY A 93 22.11 -22.68 1.98
N ASN A 94 23.08 -22.96 1.11
CA ASN A 94 23.69 -21.98 0.20
C ASN A 94 23.02 -21.93 -1.18
N GLN A 95 21.90 -22.63 -1.34
CA GLN A 95 21.16 -22.72 -2.59
C GLN A 95 19.88 -21.88 -2.54
N LYS A 96 19.37 -21.56 -3.73
CA LYS A 96 18.05 -20.96 -3.88
C LYS A 96 17.20 -21.81 -4.82
N ILE A 97 16.02 -22.19 -4.34
CA ILE A 97 15.06 -23.00 -5.07
C ILE A 97 13.93 -22.07 -5.50
N VAL A 98 13.57 -22.08 -6.78
CA VAL A 98 12.45 -21.33 -7.33
C VAL A 98 11.29 -22.28 -7.58
N LEU A 99 10.14 -21.99 -6.99
CA LEU A 99 8.89 -22.73 -7.15
C LEU A 99 8.08 -22.08 -8.26
N ILE A 100 7.61 -22.87 -9.22
CA ILE A 100 6.79 -22.44 -10.34
C ILE A 100 5.45 -23.18 -10.27
N PRO A 101 4.41 -22.59 -9.66
CA PRO A 101 3.11 -23.22 -9.61
C PRO A 101 2.33 -23.02 -10.92
N GLY A 102 1.55 -24.03 -11.28
CA GLY A 102 0.57 -24.01 -12.37
C GLY A 102 -0.73 -24.70 -11.98
N GLU A 103 -1.74 -24.54 -12.82
CA GLU A 103 -3.02 -25.27 -12.78
C GLU A 103 -3.18 -26.01 -14.11
N ASN A 104 -2.20 -26.84 -14.48
CA ASN A 104 -2.13 -27.49 -15.79
C ASN A 104 -2.14 -29.01 -15.61
N GLU A 105 -3.12 -29.71 -16.19
CA GLU A 105 -3.20 -31.18 -16.03
C GLU A 105 -2.32 -31.95 -17.02
N ASP A 106 -1.85 -31.31 -18.10
CA ASP A 106 -1.33 -32.01 -19.28
C ASP A 106 0.17 -32.36 -19.23
N LYS A 107 0.91 -31.95 -18.18
CA LYS A 107 2.35 -32.20 -17.97
C LYS A 107 3.20 -32.05 -19.25
N THR A 108 2.83 -31.14 -20.16
CA THR A 108 3.51 -31.01 -21.47
C THR A 108 4.76 -30.14 -21.35
N SER A 109 4.60 -28.95 -20.79
CA SER A 109 5.69 -28.00 -20.58
C SER A 109 5.43 -27.13 -19.37
N VAL A 110 6.51 -26.67 -18.76
CA VAL A 110 6.45 -25.73 -17.63
C VAL A 110 6.86 -24.36 -18.12
N THR A 111 6.06 -23.35 -17.78
CA THR A 111 6.25 -21.97 -18.22
C THR A 111 6.88 -21.15 -17.10
N ILE A 112 8.11 -20.68 -17.31
CA ILE A 112 8.94 -20.01 -16.32
C ILE A 112 9.04 -18.52 -16.67
N PRO A 113 8.61 -17.59 -15.80
CA PRO A 113 8.81 -16.16 -16.05
C PRO A 113 10.29 -15.80 -16.09
N GLN A 114 10.70 -15.04 -17.09
CA GLN A 114 12.10 -14.64 -17.26
C GLN A 114 12.63 -13.78 -16.10
N GLU A 115 11.76 -13.15 -15.31
CA GLU A 115 12.14 -12.45 -14.08
C GLU A 115 12.95 -13.36 -13.12
N TRP A 116 12.59 -14.64 -13.01
CA TRP A 116 13.31 -15.62 -12.19
C TRP A 116 14.61 -16.12 -12.80
N LEU A 117 14.91 -15.76 -14.05
CA LEU A 117 16.14 -16.13 -14.75
C LEU A 117 17.09 -14.93 -14.88
N MET A 118 16.55 -13.70 -14.83
CA MET A 118 17.30 -12.50 -15.19
C MET A 118 17.57 -11.56 -14.00
N ILE A 119 16.81 -11.67 -12.91
CA ILE A 119 17.02 -10.84 -11.71
C ILE A 119 18.01 -11.55 -10.77
N PRO A 120 19.21 -11.01 -10.50
CA PRO A 120 20.24 -11.70 -9.70
C PRO A 120 19.80 -12.00 -8.27
N GLN A 121 18.94 -11.15 -7.71
CA GLN A 121 18.36 -11.34 -6.38
C GLN A 121 17.39 -12.54 -6.35
N TRP A 122 16.81 -12.93 -7.49
CA TRP A 122 15.72 -13.90 -7.59
C TRP A 122 16.16 -15.24 -8.19
N VAL A 123 17.18 -15.23 -9.04
CA VAL A 123 17.66 -16.42 -9.75
C VAL A 123 17.97 -17.57 -8.78
N GLY A 124 17.48 -18.74 -9.13
CA GLY A 124 17.63 -19.99 -8.39
C GLY A 124 18.72 -20.88 -8.99
N SER A 125 19.28 -21.74 -8.16
CA SER A 125 20.09 -22.88 -8.61
C SER A 125 19.20 -23.99 -9.16
N TYR A 126 18.04 -24.19 -8.52
CA TYR A 126 17.04 -25.19 -8.89
C TYR A 126 15.67 -24.56 -9.09
N TYR A 127 14.88 -25.15 -9.98
CA TYR A 127 13.51 -24.78 -10.28
C TYR A 127 12.62 -26.00 -10.09
N VAL A 128 11.52 -25.86 -9.36
CA VAL A 128 10.56 -26.94 -9.06
C VAL A 128 9.22 -26.59 -9.68
N ALA A 129 8.66 -27.49 -10.47
CA ALA A 129 7.32 -27.36 -11.01
C ALA A 129 6.31 -27.95 -10.03
N ALA A 130 5.25 -27.21 -9.76
CA ALA A 130 4.17 -27.66 -8.92
C ALA A 130 2.84 -27.48 -9.66
N ASP A 131 2.02 -28.53 -9.66
CA ASP A 131 0.64 -28.47 -10.12
C ASP A 131 -0.30 -28.41 -8.93
N VAL A 132 -1.19 -27.43 -8.97
CA VAL A 132 -2.16 -27.18 -7.92
C VAL A 132 -3.53 -27.48 -8.49
N ASN A 133 -4.07 -28.65 -8.14
CA ASN A 133 -5.42 -29.02 -8.51
C ASN A 133 -6.40 -28.57 -7.44
N LEU A 134 -7.09 -27.45 -7.70
CA LEU A 134 -8.08 -26.87 -6.79
C LEU A 134 -9.44 -27.58 -6.81
N GLU A 135 -9.69 -28.45 -7.80
CA GLU A 135 -10.93 -29.23 -7.89
C GLU A 135 -10.85 -30.48 -6.98
N GLU A 136 -9.70 -31.15 -7.01
CA GLU A 136 -9.42 -32.34 -6.21
C GLU A 136 -8.68 -32.03 -4.90
N ASP A 137 -8.39 -30.76 -4.62
CA ASP A 137 -7.73 -30.29 -3.40
C ASP A 137 -6.39 -30.95 -3.13
N TYR A 138 -5.52 -31.01 -4.13
CA TYR A 138 -4.14 -31.47 -3.96
C TYR A 138 -3.12 -30.57 -4.67
N ILE A 139 -1.88 -30.66 -4.21
CA ILE A 139 -0.70 -30.18 -4.92
C ILE A 139 0.19 -31.36 -5.24
N GLU A 140 0.73 -31.42 -6.46
CA GLU A 140 1.72 -32.40 -6.89
C GLU A 140 2.96 -31.65 -7.34
N PHE A 141 4.12 -31.98 -6.78
CA PHE A 141 5.38 -31.46 -7.30
C PHE A 141 5.88 -32.41 -8.38
N TRP A 142 5.90 -31.96 -9.64
CA TRP A 142 6.17 -32.84 -10.78
C TRP A 142 7.64 -33.19 -10.96
N GLY A 143 8.52 -32.35 -10.45
CA GLY A 143 9.95 -32.52 -10.59
C GLY A 143 10.70 -31.21 -10.46
N TYR A 144 12.01 -31.29 -10.70
CA TYR A 144 12.91 -30.17 -10.65
C TYR A 144 13.88 -30.13 -11.84
N THR A 145 14.48 -28.98 -12.06
CA THR A 145 15.51 -28.76 -13.08
C THR A 145 16.52 -27.72 -12.59
N THR A 146 17.61 -27.50 -13.34
CA THR A 146 18.65 -26.51 -13.00
C THR A 146 18.57 -25.29 -13.92
N TYR A 147 19.26 -24.22 -13.54
CA TYR A 147 19.36 -23.04 -14.38
C TYR A 147 20.04 -23.34 -15.74
N GLU A 148 21.13 -24.12 -15.77
CA GLU A 148 21.79 -24.45 -17.03
C GLU A 148 20.88 -25.22 -17.99
N GLU A 149 20.04 -26.12 -17.45
CA GLU A 149 19.11 -26.91 -18.24
C GLU A 149 18.05 -26.01 -18.90
N ILE A 150 17.50 -25.05 -18.16
CA ILE A 150 16.55 -24.05 -18.68
C ILE A 150 17.21 -23.19 -19.76
N GLN A 151 18.46 -22.75 -19.57
CA GLN A 151 19.16 -21.93 -20.57
C GLN A 151 19.49 -22.71 -21.85
N SER A 152 19.74 -24.01 -21.73
CA SER A 152 20.17 -24.86 -22.85
C SER A 152 19.01 -25.37 -23.70
N HIS A 153 17.87 -25.67 -23.07
CA HIS A 153 16.74 -26.34 -23.73
C HIS A 153 15.43 -25.56 -23.69
N GLY A 154 15.37 -24.44 -22.96
CA GLY A 154 14.18 -23.62 -22.85
C GLY A 154 13.87 -22.81 -24.11
N GLU A 155 12.61 -22.85 -24.54
CA GLU A 155 12.11 -22.03 -25.64
C GLU A 155 11.66 -20.65 -25.14
N VAL A 156 12.32 -19.59 -25.63
CA VAL A 156 12.09 -18.22 -25.17
C VAL A 156 10.89 -17.59 -25.90
N ASP A 157 9.80 -17.34 -25.16
CA ASP A 157 8.73 -16.45 -25.60
C ASP A 157 9.16 -15.00 -25.36
N ARG A 158 9.55 -14.32 -26.44
CA ARG A 158 10.00 -12.92 -26.42
C ARG A 158 8.87 -11.91 -26.24
N ILE A 159 7.62 -12.30 -26.51
CA ILE A 159 6.47 -11.40 -26.43
C ILE A 159 5.97 -11.36 -24.99
N ASN A 160 5.79 -12.53 -24.39
CA ASN A 160 5.26 -12.64 -23.03
C ASN A 160 6.35 -12.76 -21.96
N HIS A 161 7.62 -12.80 -22.39
CA HIS A 161 8.79 -12.91 -21.53
C HIS A 161 8.74 -14.12 -20.59
N TYR A 162 8.46 -15.28 -21.18
CA TYR A 162 8.53 -16.59 -20.53
C TYR A 162 9.59 -17.46 -21.20
N VAL A 163 9.97 -18.53 -20.51
CA VAL A 163 10.71 -19.65 -21.06
C VAL A 163 9.84 -20.90 -20.87
N HIS A 164 9.59 -21.62 -21.95
CA HIS A 164 8.88 -22.89 -21.92
C HIS A 164 9.90 -24.01 -21.93
N LEU A 165 9.88 -24.87 -20.92
CA LEU A 165 10.72 -26.06 -20.87
C LEU A 165 9.85 -27.31 -20.96
N ASP A 166 10.13 -28.15 -21.95
CA ASP A 166 9.47 -29.44 -22.13
C ASP A 166 9.67 -30.32 -20.88
N PHE A 167 8.62 -31.06 -20.51
CA PHE A 167 8.64 -31.87 -19.30
C PHE A 167 9.74 -32.96 -19.31
N GLY A 168 10.20 -33.40 -20.48
CA GLY A 168 11.30 -34.35 -20.62
C GLY A 168 12.64 -33.88 -20.04
N HIS A 169 12.81 -32.58 -19.78
CA HIS A 169 13.99 -32.00 -19.14
C HIS A 169 13.85 -31.84 -17.61
N TRP A 170 12.76 -32.34 -17.02
CA TRP A 170 12.52 -32.30 -15.58
C TRP A 170 12.88 -33.64 -14.93
N LYS A 171 13.67 -33.59 -13.86
CA LYS A 171 13.96 -34.74 -13.00
C LYS A 171 12.80 -34.92 -12.03
N THR A 172 12.15 -36.08 -12.03
CA THR A 172 10.92 -36.32 -11.24
C THR A 172 11.18 -36.62 -9.77
N ASP A 173 12.38 -37.08 -9.40
CA ASP A 173 12.73 -37.40 -8.01
C ASP A 173 13.15 -36.13 -7.26
N ILE A 174 12.21 -35.50 -6.57
CA ILE A 174 12.47 -34.25 -5.84
C ILE A 174 13.30 -34.49 -4.57
N ASN A 175 13.31 -35.71 -4.02
CA ASN A 175 14.22 -36.03 -2.92
C ASN A 175 15.68 -35.97 -3.37
N LEU A 176 15.96 -36.35 -4.63
CA LEU A 176 17.29 -36.17 -5.22
C LEU A 176 17.70 -34.70 -5.26
N MET A 177 16.80 -33.77 -5.59
CA MET A 177 17.09 -32.33 -5.54
C MET A 177 17.56 -31.89 -4.16
N VAL A 178 16.90 -32.37 -3.09
CA VAL A 178 17.28 -32.01 -1.71
C VAL A 178 18.71 -32.46 -1.44
N LEU A 179 19.06 -33.70 -1.79
CA LEU A 179 20.42 -34.21 -1.67
C LEU A 179 21.41 -33.37 -2.50
N GLU A 180 21.13 -33.12 -3.79
CA GLU A 180 22.00 -32.32 -4.66
C GLU A 180 22.18 -30.89 -4.12
N ALA A 181 21.15 -30.30 -3.51
CA ALA A 181 21.19 -28.98 -2.91
C ALA A 181 21.98 -28.96 -1.58
N GLU A 182 21.84 -29.97 -0.73
CA GLU A 182 22.59 -30.12 0.53
C GLU A 182 24.11 -30.24 0.29
N TYR A 183 24.50 -31.00 -0.73
CA TYR A 183 25.90 -31.14 -1.14
C TYR A 183 26.41 -29.95 -1.98
N GLY A 184 25.53 -29.03 -2.35
CA GLY A 184 25.86 -27.84 -3.13
C GLY A 184 26.44 -28.14 -4.51
N LEU A 185 25.86 -29.12 -5.20
CA LEU A 185 26.32 -29.55 -6.52
C LEU A 185 26.14 -28.46 -7.59
N GLU A 186 25.16 -27.59 -7.41
CA GLU A 186 24.92 -26.42 -8.25
C GLU A 186 25.35 -25.12 -7.57
N ASN A 187 25.68 -24.11 -8.36
CA ASN A 187 25.93 -22.75 -7.85
C ASN A 187 24.75 -21.84 -8.18
N ILE A 188 24.51 -20.83 -7.34
CA ILE A 188 23.58 -19.77 -7.72
C ILE A 188 24.15 -19.07 -8.96
N PRO A 189 23.39 -19.00 -10.07
CA PRO A 189 23.89 -18.42 -11.32
C PRO A 189 24.29 -16.96 -11.15
N ASN A 190 25.46 -16.60 -11.67
CA ASN A 190 25.91 -15.20 -11.70
C ASN A 190 25.31 -14.47 -12.90
N VAL A 191 24.13 -13.90 -12.72
CA VAL A 191 23.45 -13.11 -13.73
C VAL A 191 23.82 -11.63 -13.56
N SER A 192 24.15 -10.96 -14.66
CA SER A 192 24.47 -9.52 -14.65
C SER A 192 23.29 -8.70 -15.19
N PHE A 193 22.95 -7.61 -14.49
CA PHE A 193 22.02 -6.62 -15.01
C PHE A 193 22.65 -5.81 -16.14
N VAL A 194 21.90 -5.55 -17.20
CA VAL A 194 22.43 -4.91 -18.41
C VAL A 194 22.65 -3.39 -18.23
N ALA A 195 21.99 -2.73 -17.27
CA ALA A 195 22.32 -1.35 -16.89
C ALA A 195 21.71 -0.95 -15.52
N PRO A 196 22.48 -0.38 -14.58
CA PRO A 196 21.90 0.30 -13.43
C PRO A 196 21.29 1.63 -13.86
N LEU A 197 19.96 1.77 -13.76
CA LEU A 197 19.27 3.03 -13.97
C LEU A 197 19.48 3.98 -12.80
N SER A 198 19.54 5.29 -13.09
CA SER A 198 19.54 6.34 -12.08
C SER A 198 18.22 6.38 -11.30
N LEU A 199 18.22 7.00 -10.12
CA LEU A 199 17.00 7.14 -9.32
C LEU A 199 15.90 7.89 -10.08
N ALA A 200 16.26 8.96 -10.80
CA ALA A 200 15.32 9.75 -11.59
C ALA A 200 14.66 8.93 -12.72
N GLU A 201 15.43 8.05 -13.37
CA GLU A 201 14.87 7.15 -14.38
C GLU A 201 13.91 6.13 -13.77
N LYS A 202 14.25 5.54 -12.61
CA LYS A 202 13.36 4.62 -11.89
C LYS A 202 12.05 5.30 -11.47
N GLU A 203 12.08 6.54 -11.00
CA GLU A 203 10.88 7.32 -10.66
C GLU A 203 9.98 7.58 -11.88
N ARG A 204 10.58 7.88 -13.04
CA ARG A 204 9.84 8.02 -14.30
C ARG A 204 9.17 6.72 -14.70
N LEU A 205 9.88 5.59 -14.62
CA LEU A 205 9.34 4.26 -14.94
C LEU A 205 8.21 3.86 -14.00
N LEU A 206 8.36 4.13 -12.70
CA LEU A 206 7.30 3.92 -11.73
C LEU A 206 6.06 4.72 -12.11
N SER A 207 6.20 6.02 -12.36
CA SER A 207 5.09 6.90 -12.72
C SER A 207 4.35 6.45 -13.99
N GLN A 208 5.07 5.85 -14.95
CA GLN A 208 4.48 5.24 -16.15
C GLN A 208 3.74 3.94 -15.81
N ALA A 209 4.34 3.06 -15.01
CA ALA A 209 3.77 1.79 -14.59
C ALA A 209 2.51 1.96 -13.73
N GLU A 210 2.47 2.97 -12.84
CA GLU A 210 1.33 3.28 -11.97
C GLU A 210 0.07 3.66 -12.77
N LYS A 211 0.24 4.28 -13.95
CA LYS A 211 -0.86 4.65 -14.85
C LYS A 211 -1.38 3.47 -15.67
N SER A 212 -0.65 2.34 -15.68
CA SER A 212 -0.98 1.18 -16.50
C SER A 212 -1.79 0.14 -15.73
N LEU A 213 -2.82 -0.41 -16.39
CA LEU A 213 -3.51 -1.60 -15.91
C LEU A 213 -2.58 -2.82 -15.88
N PHE A 214 -1.62 -2.88 -16.81
CA PHE A 214 -0.64 -3.96 -16.95
C PHE A 214 0.79 -3.38 -16.92
N PRO A 215 1.37 -3.13 -15.73
CA PRO A 215 2.70 -2.53 -15.59
C PRO A 215 3.78 -3.26 -16.40
N ARG A 216 3.77 -4.60 -16.36
CA ARG A 216 4.69 -5.48 -17.09
C ARG A 216 4.70 -5.25 -18.61
N LEU A 217 3.57 -4.83 -19.20
CA LEU A 217 3.43 -4.57 -20.64
C LEU A 217 3.64 -3.09 -21.01
N SER A 218 3.62 -2.19 -20.04
CA SER A 218 3.74 -0.75 -20.27
C SER A 218 5.19 -0.26 -20.39
N LEU A 219 6.15 -1.08 -19.98
CA LEU A 219 7.58 -0.78 -19.99
C LEU A 219 8.29 -1.75 -20.94
N ASN A 220 9.49 -1.39 -21.38
CA ASN A 220 10.33 -2.40 -21.99
C ASN A 220 10.74 -3.43 -20.92
N PHE A 221 11.03 -4.67 -21.33
CA PHE A 221 11.23 -5.73 -20.35
C PHE A 221 12.44 -5.51 -19.44
N PHE A 222 13.53 -4.90 -19.93
CA PHE A 222 14.70 -4.59 -19.09
C PHE A 222 14.39 -3.48 -18.06
N GLU A 223 13.64 -2.45 -18.46
CA GLU A 223 13.12 -1.41 -17.55
C GLU A 223 12.23 -2.03 -16.48
N TRP A 224 11.34 -2.94 -16.88
CA TRP A 224 10.50 -3.72 -15.97
C TRP A 224 11.35 -4.50 -14.96
N LEU A 225 12.32 -5.29 -15.43
CA LEU A 225 13.23 -6.06 -14.57
C LEU A 225 13.96 -5.15 -13.57
N THR A 226 14.45 -3.99 -14.01
CA THR A 226 15.11 -3.02 -13.12
C THR A 226 14.15 -2.45 -12.08
N LEU A 227 12.90 -2.16 -12.44
CA LEU A 227 11.90 -1.64 -11.53
C LEU A 227 11.48 -2.67 -10.48
N VAL A 228 11.20 -3.91 -10.88
CA VAL A 228 10.70 -4.95 -9.94
C VAL A 228 11.80 -5.60 -9.10
N ALA A 229 13.06 -5.56 -9.53
CA ALA A 229 14.17 -6.04 -8.72
C ALA A 229 14.40 -5.17 -7.47
N ASP A 230 14.00 -3.90 -7.51
CA ASP A 230 14.11 -2.97 -6.38
C ASP A 230 12.87 -3.09 -5.48
N GLU A 231 13.08 -3.57 -4.25
CA GLU A 231 11.98 -3.82 -3.29
C GLU A 231 11.16 -2.56 -3.00
N ASN A 232 11.80 -1.39 -2.88
CA ASN A 232 11.10 -0.16 -2.54
C ASN A 232 10.16 0.28 -3.67
N PHE A 233 10.64 0.19 -4.91
CA PHE A 233 9.83 0.51 -6.09
C PHE A 233 8.70 -0.50 -6.29
N ARG A 234 8.97 -1.80 -6.09
CA ARG A 234 7.95 -2.85 -6.16
C ARG A 234 6.85 -2.67 -5.10
N ARG A 235 7.21 -2.30 -3.86
CA ARG A 235 6.26 -1.97 -2.79
C ARG A 235 5.40 -0.76 -3.15
N ARG A 236 6.01 0.32 -3.68
CA ARG A 236 5.27 1.52 -4.13
C ARG A 236 4.32 1.21 -5.27
N LEU A 237 4.75 0.41 -6.24
CA LEU A 237 3.91 -0.01 -7.37
C LEU A 237 2.75 -0.92 -6.93
N LEU A 238 2.96 -1.82 -5.96
CA LEU A 238 1.84 -2.56 -5.35
C LEU A 238 0.89 -1.59 -4.64
N ALA A 239 1.43 -0.67 -3.85
CA ALA A 239 0.65 0.26 -3.05
C ALA A 239 -0.21 1.18 -3.92
N SER A 240 0.31 1.70 -5.05
CA SER A 240 -0.45 2.54 -5.98
C SER A 240 -1.66 1.84 -6.60
N ARG A 241 -1.65 0.49 -6.64
CA ARG A 241 -2.75 -0.34 -7.15
C ARG A 241 -3.81 -0.67 -6.11
N LYS A 242 -3.53 -0.44 -4.82
CA LYS A 242 -4.51 -0.66 -3.75
C LYS A 242 -5.19 0.64 -3.38
N THR A 243 -6.50 0.59 -3.17
CA THR A 243 -7.25 1.72 -2.61
C THR A 243 -6.81 1.98 -1.16
N VAL A 244 -6.73 3.25 -0.76
CA VAL A 244 -6.46 3.59 0.63
C VAL A 244 -7.72 3.45 1.47
N ASN A 245 -7.68 2.65 2.53
CA ASN A 245 -8.80 2.49 3.44
C ASN A 245 -8.72 3.50 4.60
N LEU A 246 -9.72 4.36 4.72
CA LEU A 246 -9.78 5.37 5.76
C LEU A 246 -10.09 4.77 7.14
N ARG A 247 -10.74 3.60 7.22
CA ARG A 247 -10.88 2.89 8.49
C ARG A 247 -9.53 2.43 9.04
N ASP A 248 -8.63 1.97 8.18
CA ASP A 248 -7.26 1.60 8.60
C ASP A 248 -6.57 2.79 9.27
N TRP A 249 -6.88 4.02 8.83
CA TRP A 249 -6.33 5.22 9.46
C TRP A 249 -6.88 5.41 10.88
N LEU A 250 -8.18 5.22 11.10
CA LEU A 250 -8.81 5.27 12.43
C LEU A 250 -8.22 4.22 13.38
N GLU A 251 -7.90 3.04 12.87
CA GLU A 251 -7.25 1.95 13.60
C GLU A 251 -5.72 2.14 13.73
N LYS A 252 -5.17 3.22 13.15
CA LYS A 252 -3.73 3.55 13.11
C LYS A 252 -2.87 2.50 12.37
N HIS A 253 -3.46 1.76 11.44
CA HIS A 253 -2.78 0.90 10.50
C HIS A 253 -2.39 1.71 9.24
N TRP A 254 -1.15 2.22 9.20
CA TRP A 254 -0.74 3.17 8.14
C TRP A 254 0.22 2.59 7.11
N ASP A 255 0.62 1.32 7.20
CA ASP A 255 1.69 0.76 6.36
C ASP A 255 1.45 0.94 4.86
N LEU A 256 0.25 0.60 4.39
CA LEU A 256 -0.15 0.79 2.99
C LEU A 256 -0.21 2.27 2.59
N THR A 257 -0.71 3.10 3.50
CA THR A 257 -0.93 4.52 3.27
C THR A 257 0.40 5.26 3.15
N LEU A 258 1.33 5.00 4.07
CA LEU A 258 2.70 5.52 4.02
C LEU A 258 3.44 5.05 2.77
N ALA A 259 3.25 3.78 2.37
CA ALA A 259 3.83 3.25 1.12
C ALA A 259 3.30 3.96 -0.14
N ARG A 260 2.08 4.54 -0.11
CA ARG A 260 1.54 5.39 -1.18
C ARG A 260 2.04 6.85 -1.13
N GLY A 261 3.00 7.16 -0.27
CA GLY A 261 3.63 8.49 -0.16
C GLY A 261 2.87 9.48 0.72
N TRP A 262 1.81 9.03 1.41
CA TRP A 262 1.17 9.82 2.46
C TRP A 262 2.10 9.90 3.67
N GLN A 263 2.04 11.01 4.38
CA GLN A 263 2.85 11.27 5.56
C GLN A 263 1.93 11.68 6.70
N ASN A 264 2.37 11.38 7.94
CA ASN A 264 1.70 11.90 9.12
C ASN A 264 1.60 13.42 9.01
N LEU A 265 0.42 13.98 9.29
CA LEU A 265 0.17 15.41 9.07
C LEU A 265 1.09 16.30 9.90
N GLU A 266 1.41 15.93 11.14
CA GLU A 266 2.31 16.72 11.98
C GLU A 266 3.71 16.80 11.35
N GLU A 267 4.23 15.65 10.90
CA GLU A 267 5.51 15.60 10.19
C GLU A 267 5.46 16.32 8.85
N PHE A 268 4.36 16.18 8.11
CA PHE A 268 4.14 16.84 6.84
C PHE A 268 4.13 18.36 7.00
N ILE A 269 3.34 18.87 7.94
CA ILE A 269 3.27 20.31 8.25
C ILE A 269 4.66 20.80 8.68
N ARG A 270 5.32 20.10 9.61
CA ARG A 270 6.67 20.44 10.06
C ARG A 270 7.69 20.45 8.93
N LYS A 271 7.56 19.57 7.94
CA LYS A 271 8.53 19.43 6.86
C LYS A 271 8.30 20.40 5.71
N TYR A 272 7.04 20.62 5.32
CA TYR A 272 6.70 21.34 4.10
C TYR A 272 5.91 22.62 4.33
N LEU A 273 5.24 22.76 5.47
CA LEU A 273 4.35 23.89 5.78
C LEU A 273 4.85 24.70 7.00
N GLN A 274 6.16 24.68 7.29
CA GLN A 274 6.81 25.48 8.35
C GLN A 274 6.19 26.89 8.48
N PRO A 275 6.10 27.45 9.70
CA PRO A 275 5.32 28.65 9.98
C PRO A 275 5.96 29.88 9.32
N CYS A 276 5.68 30.09 8.03
CA CYS A 276 5.72 31.42 7.49
C CYS A 276 4.62 32.24 8.22
N PRO A 277 4.83 33.54 8.47
CA PRO A 277 3.78 34.44 8.96
C PRO A 277 2.73 34.69 7.84
N ARG A 278 2.17 33.62 7.28
CA ARG A 278 1.32 33.60 6.08
C ARG A 278 -0.17 33.44 6.40
N MET A 279 -0.54 33.48 7.69
CA MET A 279 -1.92 33.46 8.19
C MET A 279 -2.36 34.74 8.91
N ALA A 280 -1.70 35.86 8.69
CA ALA A 280 -2.26 37.15 9.07
C ALA A 280 -3.30 37.57 8.01
N ILE A 281 -4.44 36.87 7.95
CA ILE A 281 -5.63 37.45 7.32
C ILE A 281 -6.04 38.60 8.23
N SER A 282 -5.92 39.81 7.69
CA SER A 282 -6.30 41.07 8.31
C SER A 282 -7.79 41.07 8.63
N PHE A 283 -8.16 40.62 9.82
CA PHE A 283 -9.42 40.98 10.46
C PHE A 283 -9.11 41.93 11.61
N ARG A 284 -9.90 43.01 11.69
CA ARG A 284 -9.77 44.11 12.64
C ARG A 284 -9.71 43.58 14.07
N TYR A 285 -8.72 44.03 14.87
CA TYR A 285 -8.63 43.89 16.34
C TYR A 285 -9.30 42.62 16.92
N PHE A 286 -8.73 41.44 16.65
CA PHE A 286 -9.06 40.23 17.40
C PHE A 286 -8.05 40.09 18.56
N ASN A 287 -8.53 40.04 19.80
CA ASN A 287 -7.71 39.75 20.98
C ASN A 287 -7.82 38.24 21.28
N PRO A 288 -6.78 37.43 21.00
CA PRO A 288 -6.90 35.98 21.08
C PRO A 288 -7.07 35.44 22.51
N GLU A 289 -6.47 36.09 23.51
CA GLU A 289 -6.65 35.68 24.91
C GLU A 289 -8.10 35.91 25.38
N GLU A 290 -8.71 37.00 24.93
CA GLU A 290 -10.10 37.31 25.20
C GLU A 290 -11.04 36.34 24.50
N ALA A 291 -10.72 35.92 23.28
CA ALA A 291 -11.50 34.93 22.56
C ALA A 291 -11.46 33.54 23.21
N VAL A 292 -10.30 33.08 23.67
CA VAL A 292 -10.17 31.85 24.47
C VAL A 292 -10.99 31.97 25.76
N GLY A 293 -10.92 33.13 26.44
CA GLY A 293 -11.72 33.41 27.63
C GLY A 293 -13.23 33.43 27.37
N ASN A 294 -13.67 33.97 26.24
CA ASN A 294 -15.08 34.03 25.84
C ASN A 294 -15.60 32.65 25.47
N LEU A 295 -14.84 31.84 24.73
CA LEU A 295 -15.16 30.43 24.44
C LEU A 295 -15.42 29.61 25.70
N LEU A 296 -14.61 29.80 26.74
CA LEU A 296 -14.80 29.10 28.01
C LEU A 296 -16.09 29.52 28.73
N LYS A 297 -16.52 30.78 28.57
CA LYS A 297 -17.69 31.36 29.25
C LYS A 297 -19.00 31.24 28.47
N GLU A 298 -18.96 31.17 27.15
CA GLU A 298 -20.14 31.11 26.29
C GLU A 298 -20.88 29.77 26.41
N ASP A 299 -22.20 29.80 26.24
CA ASP A 299 -23.00 28.60 26.02
C ASP A 299 -22.62 27.97 24.66
N LEU A 300 -22.52 26.65 24.60
CA LEU A 300 -22.17 25.90 23.39
C LEU A 300 -23.03 26.29 22.17
N ASN A 301 -24.30 26.60 22.39
CA ASN A 301 -25.22 27.00 21.33
C ASN A 301 -24.87 28.37 20.71
N ASN A 302 -24.22 29.24 21.48
CA ASN A 302 -23.86 30.59 21.07
C ASN A 302 -22.48 30.69 20.42
N ILE A 303 -21.65 29.64 20.53
CA ILE A 303 -20.32 29.61 19.93
C ILE A 303 -20.46 29.67 18.40
N GLY A 304 -20.00 30.77 17.82
CA GLY A 304 -20.02 31.03 16.38
C GLY A 304 -18.85 30.35 15.64
N TYR A 305 -19.05 30.08 14.35
CA TYR A 305 -17.99 29.55 13.49
C TYR A 305 -16.77 30.47 13.43
N ASP A 306 -16.98 31.79 13.32
CA ASP A 306 -15.90 32.78 13.24
C ASP A 306 -15.00 32.75 14.47
N LEU A 307 -15.57 32.54 15.66
CA LEU A 307 -14.83 32.43 16.91
C LEU A 307 -13.92 31.19 16.90
N LEU A 308 -14.44 30.04 16.45
CA LEU A 308 -13.66 28.80 16.32
C LEU A 308 -12.57 28.90 15.24
N SER A 309 -12.86 29.55 14.11
CA SER A 309 -11.89 29.79 13.05
C SER A 309 -10.75 30.69 13.51
N ASN A 310 -11.07 31.74 14.27
CA ASN A 310 -10.06 32.61 14.84
C ASN A 310 -9.24 31.90 15.93
N LEU A 311 -9.87 31.07 16.78
CA LEU A 311 -9.17 30.22 17.74
C LEU A 311 -8.18 29.29 17.03
N TYR A 312 -8.61 28.60 15.98
CA TYR A 312 -7.77 27.69 15.20
C TYR A 312 -6.54 28.41 14.65
N ASN A 313 -6.74 29.57 14.01
CA ASN A 313 -5.65 30.38 13.48
C ASN A 313 -4.70 30.84 14.60
N TYR A 314 -5.22 31.17 15.77
CA TYR A 314 -4.37 31.53 16.92
C TYR A 314 -3.51 30.35 17.39
N LEU A 315 -4.13 29.19 17.64
CA LEU A 315 -3.44 27.98 18.12
C LEU A 315 -2.36 27.49 17.14
N LEU A 316 -2.62 27.63 15.83
CA LEU A 316 -1.69 27.24 14.78
C LEU A 316 -0.43 28.11 14.75
N ASN A 317 -0.52 29.38 15.17
CA ASN A 317 0.61 30.31 15.20
C ASN A 317 1.24 30.47 16.60
N ASN A 318 0.52 30.10 17.65
CA ASN A 318 0.94 30.26 19.05
C ASN A 318 0.51 29.00 19.83
N PRO A 319 1.33 27.93 19.82
CA PRO A 319 1.08 26.80 20.71
C PRO A 319 1.10 27.29 22.16
N LEU A 320 0.12 26.87 22.96
CA LEU A 320 0.03 27.26 24.37
C LEU A 320 1.34 26.88 25.10
N ASP A 321 1.86 27.79 25.89
CA ASP A 321 3.16 27.64 26.56
C ASP A 321 2.93 26.90 27.89
N TYR A 322 3.08 25.57 27.83
CA TYR A 322 2.72 24.64 28.91
C TYR A 322 3.55 24.80 30.19
N GLU A 323 4.64 25.57 30.17
CA GLU A 323 5.49 25.81 31.33
C GLU A 323 4.97 26.95 32.22
N LYS A 324 3.96 27.71 31.78
CA LYS A 324 3.35 28.79 32.56
C LYS A 324 2.31 28.26 33.57
N PRO A 325 2.47 28.55 34.88
CA PRO A 325 1.50 28.16 35.90
C PRO A 325 0.10 28.73 35.59
N GLY A 326 -0.90 27.85 35.47
CA GLY A 326 -2.29 28.21 35.17
C GLY A 326 -2.74 28.01 33.73
N GLU A 327 -1.82 27.83 32.77
CA GLU A 327 -2.17 27.49 31.38
C GLU A 327 -2.61 26.03 31.22
N GLU A 328 -2.07 25.11 32.03
CA GLU A 328 -2.47 23.69 32.04
C GLU A 328 -3.97 23.51 32.38
N ASN A 329 -4.49 24.25 33.37
CA ASN A 329 -5.91 24.20 33.72
C ASN A 329 -6.80 24.79 32.61
N ARG A 330 -6.35 25.87 31.96
CA ARG A 330 -7.06 26.47 30.81
C ARG A 330 -7.12 25.52 29.62
N LYS A 331 -6.02 24.82 29.32
CA LYS A 331 -5.97 23.80 28.28
C LYS A 331 -7.01 22.71 28.54
N THR A 332 -7.03 22.13 29.74
CA THR A 332 -7.96 21.06 30.10
C THR A 332 -9.42 21.51 29.96
N GLN A 333 -9.74 22.73 30.39
CA GLN A 333 -11.08 23.30 30.22
C GLN A 333 -11.43 23.51 28.74
N LEU A 334 -10.49 24.02 27.95
CA LEU A 334 -10.70 24.27 26.52
C LEU A 334 -10.87 22.96 25.75
N VAL A 335 -10.03 21.96 26.01
CA VAL A 335 -10.14 20.60 25.47
C VAL A 335 -11.51 20.00 25.80
N SER A 336 -11.93 20.07 27.07
CA SER A 336 -13.24 19.56 27.48
C SER A 336 -14.41 20.27 26.78
N LYS A 337 -14.34 21.60 26.65
CA LYS A 337 -15.38 22.40 25.98
C LYS A 337 -15.46 22.12 24.49
N LEU A 338 -14.31 21.99 23.82
CA LEU A 338 -14.23 21.65 22.40
C LEU A 338 -14.72 20.22 22.14
N ALA A 339 -14.35 19.26 22.99
CA ALA A 339 -14.85 17.89 22.91
C ALA A 339 -16.38 17.83 23.05
N GLU A 340 -16.94 18.57 24.01
CA GLU A 340 -18.39 18.68 24.19
C GLU A 340 -19.07 19.32 22.98
N LEU A 341 -18.45 20.32 22.36
CA LEU A 341 -18.97 20.96 21.15
C LEU A 341 -18.93 20.00 19.94
N VAL A 342 -17.87 19.21 19.78
CA VAL A 342 -17.75 18.21 18.71
C VAL A 342 -18.85 17.15 18.84
N ASP A 343 -19.14 16.71 20.06
CA ASP A 343 -20.13 15.66 20.34
C ASP A 343 -21.58 16.14 20.21
N LYS A 344 -21.88 17.38 20.62
CA LYS A 344 -23.26 17.89 20.73
C LYS A 344 -23.74 18.76 19.56
N THR A 345 -22.84 19.25 18.71
CA THR A 345 -23.25 20.17 17.64
C THR A 345 -23.73 19.43 16.39
N ASP A 346 -24.92 19.80 15.91
CA ASP A 346 -25.42 19.33 14.60
C ASP A 346 -24.83 20.12 13.42
N ASN A 347 -24.10 21.21 13.69
CA ASN A 347 -23.49 22.03 12.65
C ASN A 347 -22.11 21.47 12.27
N GLU A 348 -22.01 20.87 11.08
CA GLU A 348 -20.77 20.23 10.61
C GLU A 348 -19.57 21.19 10.56
N ASP A 349 -19.78 22.46 10.21
CA ASP A 349 -18.69 23.44 10.17
C ASP A 349 -18.14 23.74 11.56
N LYS A 350 -19.01 23.91 12.56
CA LYS A 350 -18.60 24.07 13.96
C LYS A 350 -17.93 22.80 14.49
N CYS A 351 -18.49 21.64 14.18
CA CYS A 351 -17.94 20.32 14.58
C CYS A 351 -16.49 20.19 14.09
N TRP A 352 -16.27 20.35 12.78
CA TRP A 352 -14.94 20.27 12.19
C TRP A 352 -13.97 21.31 12.75
N GLN A 353 -14.42 22.56 12.89
CA GLN A 353 -13.54 23.62 13.37
C GLN A 353 -13.12 23.40 14.83
N ALA A 354 -14.05 22.93 15.68
CA ALA A 354 -13.76 22.54 17.05
C ALA A 354 -12.82 21.33 17.13
N ALA A 355 -13.04 20.32 16.29
CA ALA A 355 -12.21 19.13 16.21
C ALA A 355 -10.77 19.46 15.76
N LEU A 356 -10.59 20.38 14.80
CA LEU A 356 -9.28 20.86 14.38
C LEU A 356 -8.55 21.62 15.51
N CYS A 357 -9.25 22.47 16.26
CA CYS A 357 -8.68 23.10 17.45
C CYS A 357 -8.27 22.07 18.51
N LEU A 358 -9.11 21.04 18.70
CA LEU A 358 -8.84 19.94 19.62
C LEU A 358 -7.56 19.19 19.23
N ASN A 359 -7.36 18.90 17.94
CA ASN A 359 -6.13 18.25 17.45
C ASN A 359 -4.86 19.08 17.73
N LEU A 360 -4.92 20.40 17.59
CA LEU A 360 -3.77 21.27 17.91
C LEU A 360 -3.43 21.31 19.40
N LEU A 361 -4.42 21.11 20.28
CA LEU A 361 -4.25 21.12 21.72
C LEU A 361 -3.89 19.74 22.29
N ASP A 362 -4.55 18.70 21.79
CA ASP A 362 -4.41 17.31 22.20
C ASP A 362 -4.68 16.40 20.99
N SER A 363 -3.61 16.16 20.21
CA SER A 363 -3.65 15.26 19.05
C SER A 363 -3.95 13.80 19.42
N SER A 364 -3.83 13.44 20.71
CA SER A 364 -4.12 12.09 21.21
C SER A 364 -5.58 11.87 21.61
N HIS A 365 -6.37 12.94 21.70
CA HIS A 365 -7.76 12.88 22.11
C HIS A 365 -8.61 12.07 21.11
N PRO A 366 -9.55 11.20 21.55
CA PRO A 366 -10.33 10.33 20.64
C PRO A 366 -11.18 11.07 19.60
N LEU A 367 -11.64 12.28 19.91
CA LEU A 367 -12.42 13.14 19.00
C LEU A 367 -11.53 14.03 18.11
N SER A 368 -10.21 13.97 18.26
CA SER A 368 -9.30 14.70 17.37
C SER A 368 -9.28 14.02 16.00
N PRO A 369 -9.42 14.79 14.90
CA PRO A 369 -9.33 14.24 13.57
C PRO A 369 -7.94 13.67 13.32
N LEU A 370 -7.90 12.54 12.62
CA LEU A 370 -6.66 11.98 12.09
C LEU A 370 -6.43 12.57 10.71
N GLY A 371 -5.26 13.16 10.50
CA GLY A 371 -4.89 13.80 9.25
C GLY A 371 -3.65 13.17 8.63
N LEU A 372 -3.66 13.01 7.32
CA LEU A 372 -2.47 12.68 6.53
C LEU A 372 -2.31 13.66 5.37
N GLY A 373 -1.05 13.90 4.99
CA GLY A 373 -0.69 14.82 3.90
C GLY A 373 0.13 14.13 2.83
N LYS A 374 -0.06 14.53 1.56
CA LYS A 374 0.73 14.08 0.42
C LYS A 374 1.00 15.23 -0.53
N ILE A 375 2.20 15.28 -1.12
CA ILE A 375 2.52 16.22 -2.21
C ILE A 375 2.16 15.55 -3.54
N ILE A 376 1.44 16.29 -4.37
CA ILE A 376 1.06 15.89 -5.73
C ILE A 376 1.78 16.82 -6.72
N PRO A 377 2.78 16.31 -7.47
CA PRO A 377 3.48 17.09 -8.46
C PRO A 377 2.72 17.15 -9.80
N PHE A 378 2.64 18.35 -10.37
CA PHE A 378 2.21 18.67 -11.74
C PHE A 378 3.45 19.07 -12.54
N GLU A 379 4.21 18.06 -12.94
CA GLU A 379 5.52 18.20 -13.58
C GLU A 379 5.48 19.05 -14.85
N SER A 380 4.36 19.00 -15.60
CA SER A 380 4.21 19.76 -16.84
C SER A 380 4.08 21.28 -16.61
N LEU A 381 3.75 21.69 -15.38
CA LEU A 381 3.46 23.07 -14.99
C LEU A 381 4.46 23.62 -13.95
N ASP A 382 5.50 22.85 -13.59
CA ASP A 382 6.45 23.19 -12.51
C ASP A 382 5.74 23.65 -11.23
N PHE A 383 4.68 22.92 -10.87
CA PHE A 383 3.78 23.23 -9.77
C PHE A 383 3.49 21.97 -8.97
N SER A 384 3.37 22.11 -7.65
CA SER A 384 2.89 21.03 -6.79
C SER A 384 1.82 21.56 -5.84
N CYS A 385 0.92 20.67 -5.45
CA CYS A 385 -0.02 20.94 -4.38
C CYS A 385 0.08 19.89 -3.28
N ALA A 386 -0.15 20.30 -2.04
CA ALA A 386 -0.41 19.38 -0.95
C ALA A 386 -1.90 19.01 -0.93
N ILE A 387 -2.19 17.72 -0.89
CA ILE A 387 -3.49 17.19 -0.47
C ILE A 387 -3.41 16.80 1.01
N LEU A 388 -4.29 17.38 1.83
CA LEU A 388 -4.48 17.02 3.22
C LEU A 388 -5.86 16.36 3.36
N VAL A 389 -5.90 15.17 3.91
CA VAL A 389 -7.14 14.44 4.19
C VAL A 389 -7.24 14.22 5.69
N TYR A 390 -8.32 14.73 6.27
CA TYR A 390 -8.69 14.54 7.66
C TYR A 390 -9.89 13.61 7.75
N ILE A 391 -9.88 12.74 8.75
CA ILE A 391 -11.00 11.88 9.07
C ILE A 391 -11.35 11.95 10.55
N MET A 392 -12.63 11.78 10.85
CA MET A 392 -13.13 11.61 12.21
C MET A 392 -14.33 10.67 12.21
N ALA A 393 -14.52 9.90 13.27
CA ALA A 393 -15.74 9.13 13.45
C ALA A 393 -16.92 10.09 13.69
N LYS A 394 -18.03 9.90 12.95
CA LYS A 394 -19.27 10.68 13.16
C LYS A 394 -20.24 9.96 14.08
N ASN A 395 -20.39 8.65 13.88
CA ASN A 395 -21.14 7.70 14.71
C ASN A 395 -20.59 6.29 14.44
N GLN A 396 -21.22 5.23 14.99
CA GLN A 396 -20.70 3.85 14.90
C GLN A 396 -20.42 3.39 13.46
N ASP A 397 -21.11 3.97 12.45
CA ASP A 397 -21.07 3.49 11.07
C ASP A 397 -20.79 4.60 10.04
N LYS A 398 -20.24 5.75 10.42
CA LYS A 398 -19.93 6.84 9.45
C LYS A 398 -18.60 7.50 9.73
N VAL A 399 -17.86 7.75 8.65
CA VAL A 399 -16.62 8.53 8.67
C VAL A 399 -16.89 9.89 8.06
N ASN A 400 -16.61 10.93 8.82
CA ASN A 400 -16.55 12.31 8.34
C ASN A 400 -15.18 12.51 7.69
N THR A 401 -15.15 13.03 6.47
CA THR A 401 -13.93 13.31 5.70
C THR A 401 -13.83 14.79 5.36
N PHE A 402 -12.66 15.39 5.56
CA PHE A 402 -12.37 16.77 5.20
C PHE A 402 -11.11 16.84 4.37
N ILE A 403 -11.22 17.36 3.15
CA ILE A 403 -10.13 17.46 2.19
C ILE A 403 -9.74 18.93 2.04
N ARG A 404 -8.44 19.19 2.03
CA ARG A 404 -7.85 20.51 1.80
C ARG A 404 -6.72 20.41 0.79
N ILE A 405 -6.73 21.28 -0.22
CA ILE A 405 -5.67 21.38 -1.22
C ILE A 405 -4.97 22.73 -1.07
N LEU A 406 -3.65 22.72 -0.96
CA LEU A 406 -2.82 23.92 -0.80
C LEU A 406 -1.71 23.95 -1.86
N PRO A 407 -1.32 25.13 -2.38
CA PRO A 407 -0.15 25.27 -3.23
C PRO A 407 1.13 25.07 -2.40
N MET A 408 2.19 24.53 -3.02
CA MET A 408 3.48 24.35 -2.35
C MET A 408 4.47 25.48 -2.66
N GLU A 409 4.53 25.89 -3.91
CA GLU A 409 5.52 26.86 -4.39
C GLU A 409 4.97 28.30 -4.41
N THR A 410 3.66 28.46 -4.56
CA THR A 410 2.97 29.74 -4.77
C THR A 410 2.09 30.15 -3.58
N ASP A 411 1.69 31.42 -3.54
CA ASP A 411 0.78 31.94 -2.51
C ASP A 411 -0.69 31.54 -2.75
N SER A 412 -1.05 31.17 -3.98
CA SER A 412 -2.40 30.80 -4.38
C SER A 412 -2.38 29.64 -5.37
N LEU A 413 -3.46 28.85 -5.36
CA LEU A 413 -3.68 27.84 -6.39
C LEU A 413 -3.80 28.53 -7.76
N PRO A 414 -3.30 27.90 -8.84
CA PRO A 414 -3.39 28.49 -10.17
C PRO A 414 -4.86 28.66 -10.61
N PRO A 415 -5.18 29.70 -11.41
CA PRO A 415 -6.52 29.87 -11.96
C PRO A 415 -6.96 28.65 -12.77
N GLY A 416 -8.21 28.21 -12.58
CA GLY A 416 -8.77 27.03 -13.23
C GLY A 416 -8.36 25.69 -12.62
N PHE A 417 -7.57 25.70 -11.54
CA PHE A 417 -7.33 24.50 -10.74
C PHE A 417 -8.62 24.04 -10.07
N ALA A 418 -8.96 22.76 -10.18
CA ALA A 418 -10.17 22.21 -9.60
C ALA A 418 -9.90 20.90 -8.83
N MET A 419 -10.63 20.73 -7.73
CA MET A 419 -10.76 19.48 -7.01
C MET A 419 -12.14 18.88 -7.28
N GLU A 420 -12.18 17.62 -7.71
CA GLU A 420 -13.40 16.84 -7.87
C GLU A 420 -13.39 15.66 -6.90
N ILE A 421 -14.51 15.44 -6.23
CA ILE A 421 -14.79 14.22 -5.49
C ILE A 421 -15.66 13.34 -6.38
N ILE A 422 -15.24 12.11 -6.58
CA ILE A 422 -15.78 11.20 -7.59
C ILE A 422 -16.23 9.93 -6.91
N GLU A 423 -17.41 9.42 -7.27
CA GLU A 423 -17.93 8.15 -6.76
C GLU A 423 -17.33 6.96 -7.52
N GLU A 424 -17.55 5.73 -7.01
CA GLU A 424 -17.10 4.49 -7.65
C GLU A 424 -17.50 4.36 -9.13
N ASN A 425 -18.71 4.82 -9.46
CA ASN A 425 -19.27 4.79 -10.81
C ASN A 425 -18.65 5.83 -11.76
N GLY A 426 -17.68 6.63 -11.28
CA GLY A 426 -17.02 7.69 -12.05
C GLY A 426 -17.80 9.00 -12.15
N SER A 427 -18.97 9.10 -11.51
CA SER A 427 -19.74 10.34 -11.45
C SER A 427 -19.12 11.33 -10.47
N ILE A 428 -19.25 12.62 -10.78
CA ILE A 428 -18.71 13.69 -9.95
C ILE A 428 -19.73 14.00 -8.84
N PHE A 429 -19.40 13.62 -7.61
CA PHE A 429 -20.17 13.99 -6.42
C PHE A 429 -20.07 15.50 -6.16
N ARG A 430 -18.85 16.06 -6.28
CA ARG A 430 -18.61 17.49 -6.06
C ARG A 430 -17.43 18.01 -6.87
N ARG A 431 -17.55 19.22 -7.41
CA ARG A 431 -16.42 20.00 -7.97
C ARG A 431 -16.25 21.30 -7.20
N VAL A 432 -15.00 21.65 -6.88
CA VAL A 432 -14.60 22.91 -6.24
C VAL A 432 -13.47 23.50 -7.08
N GLU A 433 -13.67 24.69 -7.63
CA GLU A 433 -12.70 25.37 -8.48
C GLU A 433 -12.05 26.52 -7.71
N ALA A 434 -10.73 26.68 -7.88
CA ALA A 434 -9.97 27.74 -7.25
C ALA A 434 -10.25 29.09 -7.93
N GLY A 435 -10.61 30.08 -7.12
CA GLY A 435 -10.65 31.47 -7.53
C GLY A 435 -9.25 32.08 -7.69
N LEU A 436 -9.18 33.30 -8.25
CA LEU A 436 -7.94 34.00 -8.61
C LEU A 436 -6.92 34.18 -7.47
N TYR A 437 -7.37 34.13 -6.21
CA TYR A 437 -6.53 34.34 -5.02
C TYR A 437 -6.73 33.24 -3.97
N ASP A 438 -7.39 32.14 -4.34
CA ASP A 438 -7.67 31.07 -3.40
C ASP A 438 -6.36 30.38 -3.04
N ARG A 439 -5.97 30.52 -1.77
CA ARG A 439 -4.82 29.83 -1.19
C ARG A 439 -5.13 28.39 -0.83
N ILE A 440 -6.42 28.06 -0.82
CA ILE A 440 -6.92 26.78 -0.41
C ILE A 440 -8.28 26.53 -1.06
N ILE A 441 -8.47 25.32 -1.57
CA ILE A 441 -9.81 24.79 -1.82
C ILE A 441 -10.03 23.62 -0.86
N GLN A 442 -11.25 23.49 -0.37
CA GLN A 442 -11.56 22.52 0.66
C GLN A 442 -13.00 22.07 0.59
N TYR A 443 -13.26 20.84 1.02
CA TYR A 443 -14.62 20.30 1.05
C TYR A 443 -14.77 19.24 2.13
N LYS A 444 -15.94 19.24 2.77
CA LYS A 444 -16.31 18.34 3.87
C LYS A 444 -17.47 17.46 3.42
N PHE A 445 -17.41 16.18 3.74
CA PHE A 445 -18.49 15.22 3.48
C PHE A 445 -18.39 14.06 4.46
N TRP A 446 -19.33 13.12 4.36
CA TRP A 446 -19.32 11.88 5.13
C TRP A 446 -19.75 10.73 4.23
N GLY A 447 -19.36 9.52 4.60
CA GLY A 447 -19.83 8.31 3.94
C GLY A 447 -19.86 7.11 4.87
N ASN A 448 -20.36 6.00 4.34
CA ASN A 448 -20.51 4.74 5.03
C ASN A 448 -19.30 3.82 4.76
N PRO A 449 -18.93 2.94 5.70
CA PRO A 449 -17.89 1.95 5.52
C PRO A 449 -18.06 1.13 4.24
N GLY A 450 -16.99 1.03 3.46
CA GLY A 450 -16.96 0.33 2.17
C GLY A 450 -17.34 1.19 0.96
N GLU A 451 -17.79 2.43 1.13
CA GLU A 451 -18.03 3.34 0.02
C GLU A 451 -16.70 3.82 -0.59
N TYR A 452 -16.58 3.72 -1.91
CA TYR A 452 -15.43 4.20 -2.66
C TYR A 452 -15.60 5.65 -3.09
N PHE A 453 -14.53 6.43 -2.97
CA PHE A 453 -14.46 7.74 -3.60
C PHE A 453 -13.05 8.05 -4.11
N GLY A 454 -12.97 8.87 -5.16
CA GLY A 454 -11.75 9.44 -5.70
C GLY A 454 -11.67 10.93 -5.42
N VAL A 455 -10.45 11.43 -5.27
CA VAL A 455 -10.14 12.88 -5.27
C VAL A 455 -9.32 13.16 -6.50
N ARG A 456 -9.95 13.79 -7.49
CA ARG A 456 -9.32 14.18 -8.75
C ARG A 456 -8.94 15.66 -8.70
N LEU A 457 -7.68 15.93 -8.99
CA LEU A 457 -7.11 17.26 -9.09
C LEU A 457 -6.85 17.54 -10.57
N GLN A 458 -7.40 18.64 -11.07
CA GLN A 458 -7.35 19.00 -12.48
C GLN A 458 -6.86 20.42 -12.67
N ILE A 459 -5.97 20.62 -13.65
CA ILE A 459 -5.58 21.93 -14.16
C ILE A 459 -5.29 21.82 -15.66
N GLY A 460 -6.08 22.55 -16.46
CA GLY A 460 -6.05 22.38 -17.91
C GLY A 460 -6.34 20.92 -18.31
N GLU A 461 -5.40 20.30 -19.02
CA GLU A 461 -5.46 18.89 -19.44
C GLU A 461 -4.79 17.91 -18.45
N GLU A 462 -4.01 18.41 -17.48
CA GLU A 462 -3.35 17.54 -16.50
C GLU A 462 -4.32 17.14 -15.39
N ILE A 463 -4.42 15.84 -15.16
CA ILE A 463 -5.30 15.22 -14.16
C ILE A 463 -4.47 14.30 -13.27
N LYS A 464 -4.66 14.42 -11.95
CA LYS A 464 -4.14 13.51 -10.92
C LYS A 464 -5.31 12.99 -10.10
N GLU A 465 -5.25 11.74 -9.66
CA GLU A 465 -6.35 11.14 -8.90
C GLU A 465 -5.81 10.28 -7.76
N GLU A 466 -6.38 10.46 -6.56
CA GLU A 466 -6.16 9.60 -5.41
C GLU A 466 -7.45 8.86 -5.08
N LYS A 467 -7.37 7.58 -4.72
CA LYS A 467 -8.53 6.71 -4.51
C LYS A 467 -8.59 6.19 -3.08
N PHE A 468 -9.78 6.27 -2.50
CA PHE A 468 -10.06 5.95 -1.11
C PHE A 468 -11.28 5.02 -1.00
N VAL A 469 -11.33 4.25 0.08
CA VAL A 469 -12.50 3.54 0.57
C VAL A 469 -12.73 3.95 2.02
N ILE A 470 -13.97 4.21 2.38
CA ILE A 470 -14.35 4.69 3.73
C ILE A 470 -14.32 3.57 4.76
#